data_AF-A0A3T0Y7L7-F1
#
_entry.id   AF-A0A3T0Y7L7-F1
#
_cell.length_a   1.000
_cell.length_b   1.000
_cell.length_c   1.000
_cell.angle_alpha   90.00
_cell.angle_beta   90.00
_cell.angle_gamma   90.00
#
_symmetry.space_group_name_H-M   'P 1'
#
loop_
_entity.id
_entity.type
_entity.pdbx_description
1 polymer ?
#
loop_
_entity_poly.entity_id
_entity_poly.type
_entity_poly.pdbx_seq_one_letter_code
_entity_poly.pdbx_strand_id
1 'polypeptide(L)'
;MRSLKPGTPWLLMEQASNAVNWRPSNAPKAPGQLAAQSMQAVARGADGILFFQWRQSRAGSEKFHSGMLPHAGTQTRTWREVVALGEELDRLPELPADVGSSRVAILLDWENWWAIENPDHPTSLDYLSLLRGWYDAAHRLHVQVDILPPTADLTRYGAVIAPHLYLLTDQAAGNLIAFVEQGGHLLVTAFSDVVDDSDRFRPGGFGTQLRHLLGVVVEDFGALVAPDSQGPGQQQARVTGRGFGFAGSHLAEEAHVVDAEVMATFEGARQHGRPALTVRREGAGAAYYLATVPDDDGARQVLGHLFGAAGVEPVLSGLPPMVEAIRRGRLLTVINHGAEATELRVAGEDALTGDTVDGVTLQPFDYALVLTDS
;
A
#
# COMPACT_ATOMS: atom_id res chain seq x y z
N MET A 1 -1.83 -7.80 7.37
CA MET A 1 -2.18 -9.08 8.01
C MET A 1 -1.29 -10.22 7.55
N ARG A 2 -1.37 -10.65 6.27
CA ARG A 2 -0.51 -11.70 5.69
C ARG A 2 0.96 -11.64 6.12
N SER A 3 1.57 -10.47 6.03
CA SER A 3 3.00 -10.28 6.28
C SER A 3 3.43 -10.30 7.76
N LEU A 4 2.49 -10.31 8.73
CA LEU A 4 2.82 -10.38 10.15
C LEU A 4 3.52 -11.70 10.52
N LYS A 5 3.16 -12.78 9.83
CA LYS A 5 3.76 -14.09 10.01
C LYS A 5 3.94 -14.76 8.65
N PRO A 6 5.08 -14.50 7.95
CA PRO A 6 5.34 -15.04 6.63
C PRO A 6 5.13 -16.56 6.57
N GLY A 7 4.53 -17.04 5.48
CA GLY A 7 4.25 -18.46 5.28
C GLY A 7 3.16 -19.05 6.18
N THR A 8 2.51 -18.25 7.04
CA THR A 8 1.35 -18.70 7.83
C THR A 8 0.07 -18.08 7.29
N PRO A 9 -0.95 -18.88 6.93
CA PRO A 9 -2.25 -18.35 6.57
C PRO A 9 -2.89 -17.54 7.70
N TRP A 10 -3.76 -16.61 7.33
CA TRP A 10 -4.50 -15.78 8.29
C TRP A 10 -6.00 -16.00 8.13
N LEU A 11 -6.77 -15.65 9.16
CA LEU A 11 -8.23 -15.76 9.14
C LEU A 11 -8.82 -14.35 9.02
N LEU A 12 -9.72 -14.15 8.06
CA LEU A 12 -10.61 -13.00 8.08
C LEU A 12 -11.69 -13.28 9.12
N MET A 13 -11.39 -12.91 10.37
CA MET A 13 -12.27 -13.21 11.51
C MET A 13 -13.60 -12.48 11.43
N GLU A 14 -13.60 -11.23 10.97
CA GLU A 14 -14.83 -10.45 10.85
C GLU A 14 -14.84 -9.62 9.57
N GLN A 15 -15.94 -9.77 8.85
CA GLN A 15 -16.47 -8.77 7.92
C GLN A 15 -18.00 -8.74 8.04
N ALA A 16 -18.61 -7.62 7.64
CA ALA A 16 -20.06 -7.52 7.58
C ALA A 16 -20.61 -8.26 6.35
N SER A 17 -21.74 -8.97 6.52
CA SER A 17 -22.45 -9.62 5.41
C SER A 17 -23.15 -8.61 4.48
N ASN A 18 -23.43 -7.40 5.00
CA ASN A 18 -23.99 -6.28 4.26
C ASN A 18 -23.53 -4.96 4.92
N ALA A 19 -24.44 -4.09 5.37
CA ALA A 19 -24.10 -2.85 6.07
C ALA A 19 -23.57 -3.10 7.49
N VAL A 20 -22.68 -2.21 7.95
CA VAL A 20 -22.30 -2.06 9.37
C VAL A 20 -23.28 -1.12 10.09
N ASN A 21 -23.04 -0.77 11.36
CA ASN A 21 -23.90 0.12 12.15
C ASN A 21 -23.19 1.40 12.67
N TRP A 22 -21.88 1.52 12.47
CA TRP A 22 -21.05 2.52 13.17
C TRP A 22 -20.42 3.59 12.25
N ARG A 23 -20.61 3.50 10.92
CA ARG A 23 -20.15 4.55 10.00
C ARG A 23 -21.11 5.75 10.01
N PRO A 24 -20.67 6.95 9.62
CA PRO A 24 -21.55 8.11 9.46
C PRO A 24 -22.75 7.82 8.54
N SER A 25 -22.53 7.02 7.49
CA SER A 25 -23.57 6.43 6.65
C SER A 25 -23.24 4.96 6.39
N ASN A 26 -24.20 4.08 6.65
CA ASN A 26 -24.03 2.62 6.57
C ASN A 26 -24.61 2.09 5.25
N ALA A 27 -23.99 2.48 4.12
CA ALA A 27 -24.39 1.99 2.82
C ALA A 27 -24.29 0.45 2.75
N PRO A 28 -25.30 -0.24 2.21
CA PRO A 28 -25.24 -1.68 2.01
C PRO A 28 -24.22 -2.04 0.93
N LYS A 29 -23.72 -3.28 0.99
CA LYS A 29 -22.94 -3.85 -0.11
C LYS A 29 -23.79 -3.86 -1.40
N ALA A 30 -23.18 -3.55 -2.54
CA ALA A 30 -23.79 -3.76 -3.84
C ALA A 30 -23.98 -5.27 -4.11
N PRO A 31 -24.87 -5.67 -5.05
CA PRO A 31 -24.94 -7.07 -5.49
C PRO A 31 -23.55 -7.59 -5.92
N GLY A 32 -23.20 -8.81 -5.54
CA GLY A 32 -21.90 -9.44 -5.86
C GLY A 32 -20.73 -8.99 -4.97
N GLN A 33 -20.78 -7.78 -4.41
CA GLN A 33 -19.67 -7.19 -3.64
C GLN A 33 -19.31 -7.99 -2.37
N LEU A 34 -20.25 -8.74 -1.79
CA LEU A 34 -19.95 -9.65 -0.68
C LEU A 34 -18.93 -10.72 -1.07
N ALA A 35 -19.14 -11.35 -2.22
CA ALA A 35 -18.28 -12.42 -2.71
C ALA A 35 -16.95 -11.86 -3.22
N ALA A 36 -16.96 -10.75 -3.98
CA ALA A 36 -15.75 -10.08 -4.43
C ALA A 36 -14.80 -9.71 -3.28
N GLN A 37 -15.31 -9.10 -2.21
CA GLN A 37 -14.49 -8.75 -1.04
C GLN A 37 -13.98 -9.98 -0.28
N SER A 38 -14.77 -11.06 -0.26
CA SER A 38 -14.35 -12.33 0.36
C SER A 38 -13.23 -12.98 -0.44
N MET A 39 -13.35 -13.02 -1.77
CA MET A 39 -12.33 -13.57 -2.65
C MET A 39 -11.08 -12.70 -2.73
N GLN A 40 -11.22 -11.38 -2.55
CA GLN A 40 -10.07 -10.49 -2.36
C GLN A 40 -9.22 -10.91 -1.13
N ALA A 41 -9.85 -11.36 -0.05
CA ALA A 41 -9.15 -11.87 1.13
C ALA A 41 -8.51 -13.25 0.87
N VAL A 42 -9.26 -14.18 0.24
CA VAL A 42 -8.75 -15.51 -0.15
C VAL A 42 -7.52 -15.39 -1.05
N ALA A 43 -7.58 -14.53 -2.07
CA ALA A 43 -6.47 -14.25 -2.98
C ALA A 43 -5.23 -13.69 -2.27
N ARG A 44 -5.43 -13.00 -1.13
CA ARG A 44 -4.36 -12.49 -0.26
C ARG A 44 -3.96 -13.44 0.87
N GLY A 45 -4.33 -14.71 0.79
CA GLY A 45 -3.87 -15.75 1.73
C GLY A 45 -4.74 -15.91 2.98
N ALA A 46 -6.00 -15.43 2.95
CA ALA A 46 -6.95 -15.80 3.99
C ALA A 46 -7.39 -17.26 3.80
N ASP A 47 -7.27 -18.06 4.84
CA ASP A 47 -7.71 -19.47 4.89
C ASP A 47 -9.00 -19.64 5.71
N GLY A 48 -9.67 -18.54 6.02
CA GLY A 48 -10.99 -18.55 6.61
C GLY A 48 -11.70 -17.22 6.37
N ILE A 49 -12.97 -17.31 5.97
CA ILE A 49 -13.86 -16.18 5.72
C ILE A 49 -15.00 -16.24 6.72
N LEU A 50 -14.94 -15.39 7.73
CA LEU A 50 -15.90 -15.34 8.83
C LEU A 50 -16.64 -14.00 8.86
N PHE A 51 -17.81 -14.01 9.49
CA PHE A 51 -18.70 -12.86 9.55
C PHE A 51 -19.03 -12.52 10.99
N PHE A 52 -18.89 -11.23 11.32
CA PHE A 52 -19.73 -10.65 12.36
C PHE A 52 -21.04 -10.21 11.69
N GLN A 53 -22.17 -10.85 11.92
CA GLN A 53 -22.44 -11.98 12.81
C GLN A 53 -23.37 -13.00 12.13
N TRP A 54 -23.57 -14.18 12.74
CA TRP A 54 -24.47 -15.20 12.19
C TRP A 54 -25.92 -14.73 12.07
N ARG A 55 -26.54 -14.27 13.16
CA ARG A 55 -27.94 -13.80 13.16
C ARG A 55 -28.01 -12.38 13.67
N GLN A 56 -28.73 -11.52 12.95
CA GLN A 56 -28.85 -10.12 13.31
C GLN A 56 -29.43 -9.94 14.72
N SER A 57 -28.77 -9.13 15.55
CA SER A 57 -29.20 -8.84 16.92
C SER A 57 -30.60 -8.21 16.97
N ARG A 58 -31.42 -8.62 17.95
CA ARG A 58 -32.78 -8.06 18.17
C ARG A 58 -32.77 -6.74 18.95
N ALA A 59 -31.72 -6.49 19.72
CA ALA A 59 -31.57 -5.34 20.60
C ALA A 59 -30.08 -4.99 20.77
N GLY A 60 -29.79 -3.88 21.44
CA GLY A 60 -28.43 -3.36 21.61
C GLY A 60 -28.01 -2.39 20.50
N SER A 61 -26.78 -1.86 20.62
CA SER A 61 -26.18 -0.91 19.69
C SER A 61 -26.03 -1.47 18.27
N GLU A 62 -25.90 -2.78 18.14
CA GLU A 62 -25.62 -3.47 16.88
C GLU A 62 -26.84 -4.11 16.22
N LYS A 63 -28.06 -3.79 16.66
CA LYS A 63 -29.30 -4.33 16.05
C LYS A 63 -29.44 -3.98 14.55
N PHE A 64 -28.75 -2.95 14.09
CA PHE A 64 -28.69 -2.54 12.67
C PHE A 64 -27.43 -3.03 11.95
N HIS A 65 -26.47 -3.66 12.65
CA HIS A 65 -25.37 -4.35 11.99
C HIS A 65 -25.93 -5.57 11.27
N SER A 66 -25.53 -5.78 10.02
CA SER A 66 -25.98 -6.95 9.27
C SER A 66 -25.60 -8.26 9.94
N GLY A 67 -26.46 -9.27 9.79
CA GLY A 67 -26.14 -10.66 10.10
C GLY A 67 -26.37 -11.54 8.88
N MET A 68 -25.66 -12.66 8.80
CA MET A 68 -25.82 -13.65 7.72
C MET A 68 -27.29 -14.06 7.54
N LEU A 69 -28.01 -14.20 8.66
CA LEU A 69 -29.46 -14.29 8.74
C LEU A 69 -30.07 -12.95 9.21
N PRO A 70 -30.62 -12.12 8.30
CA PRO A 70 -31.30 -10.87 8.63
C PRO A 70 -32.66 -11.12 9.29
N HIS A 71 -33.23 -10.09 9.94
CA HIS A 71 -34.60 -10.15 10.48
C HIS A 71 -35.67 -10.39 9.40
N ALA A 72 -35.41 -9.98 8.15
CA ALA A 72 -36.27 -10.26 7.00
C ALA A 72 -36.20 -11.71 6.49
N GLY A 73 -35.36 -12.55 7.10
CA GLY A 73 -35.29 -13.99 6.85
C GLY A 73 -34.54 -14.38 5.58
N THR A 74 -34.80 -15.61 5.13
CA THR A 74 -34.03 -16.30 4.08
C THR A 74 -34.38 -15.88 2.65
N GLN A 75 -35.40 -15.04 2.46
CA GLN A 75 -35.77 -14.50 1.14
C GLN A 75 -34.92 -13.27 0.75
N THR A 76 -34.04 -12.82 1.64
CA THR A 76 -33.20 -11.64 1.40
C THR A 76 -32.10 -11.91 0.38
N ARG A 77 -31.65 -10.86 -0.32
CA ARG A 77 -30.44 -10.93 -1.16
C ARG A 77 -29.23 -11.36 -0.32
N THR A 78 -29.05 -10.75 0.85
CA THR A 78 -27.95 -11.08 1.78
C THR A 78 -27.90 -12.56 2.12
N TRP A 79 -29.02 -13.19 2.50
CA TRP A 79 -29.04 -14.63 2.76
C TRP A 79 -28.61 -15.45 1.54
N ARG A 80 -29.15 -15.13 0.35
CA ARG A 80 -28.80 -15.83 -0.90
C ARG A 80 -27.33 -15.68 -1.27
N GLU A 81 -26.77 -14.48 -1.15
CA GLU A 81 -25.35 -14.22 -1.43
C GLU A 81 -24.44 -14.91 -0.42
N VAL A 82 -24.83 -14.97 0.86
CA VAL A 82 -24.08 -15.71 1.90
C VAL A 82 -24.08 -17.21 1.61
N VAL A 83 -25.23 -17.79 1.25
CA VAL A 83 -25.33 -19.22 0.91
C VAL A 83 -24.50 -19.54 -0.33
N ALA A 84 -24.64 -18.73 -1.40
CA ALA A 84 -23.87 -18.91 -2.63
C ALA A 84 -22.35 -18.82 -2.38
N LEU A 85 -21.91 -17.85 -1.56
CA LEU A 85 -20.50 -17.75 -1.17
C LEU A 85 -20.04 -19.00 -0.41
N GLY A 86 -20.85 -19.54 0.50
CA GLY A 86 -20.52 -20.78 1.21
C GLY A 86 -20.37 -21.98 0.27
N GLU A 87 -21.29 -22.15 -0.69
CA GLU A 87 -21.22 -23.20 -1.71
C GLU A 87 -20.03 -23.04 -2.66
N GLU A 88 -19.59 -21.81 -2.91
CA GLU A 88 -18.41 -21.54 -3.72
C GLU A 88 -17.11 -21.83 -2.96
N LEU A 89 -17.01 -21.40 -1.70
CA LEU A 89 -15.87 -21.70 -0.84
C LEU A 89 -15.69 -23.20 -0.62
N ASP A 90 -16.77 -23.97 -0.52
CA ASP A 90 -16.74 -25.44 -0.39
C ASP A 90 -16.20 -26.14 -1.66
N ARG A 91 -16.40 -25.52 -2.83
CA ARG A 91 -15.91 -26.05 -4.13
C ARG A 91 -14.49 -25.63 -4.46
N LEU A 92 -13.92 -24.65 -3.75
CA LEU A 92 -12.55 -24.22 -4.01
C LEU A 92 -11.58 -25.40 -3.76
N PRO A 93 -10.64 -25.65 -4.69
CA PRO A 93 -9.59 -26.61 -4.45
C PRO A 93 -8.61 -26.07 -3.41
N GLU A 94 -7.67 -26.91 -3.01
CA GLU A 94 -6.50 -26.42 -2.26
C GLU A 94 -5.76 -25.37 -3.10
N LEU A 95 -5.71 -24.14 -2.59
CA LEU A 95 -5.09 -23.02 -3.27
C LEU A 95 -3.56 -23.01 -3.03
N PRO A 96 -2.76 -22.61 -4.02
CA PRO A 96 -1.31 -22.54 -3.88
C PRO A 96 -0.88 -21.68 -2.68
N ALA A 97 0.25 -22.00 -2.04
CA ALA A 97 0.83 -21.10 -1.05
C ALA A 97 1.30 -19.78 -1.69
N ASP A 98 1.20 -18.67 -0.95
CA ASP A 98 1.77 -17.39 -1.37
C ASP A 98 3.26 -17.32 -0.98
N VAL A 99 4.12 -17.85 -1.85
CA VAL A 99 5.58 -17.82 -1.64
C VAL A 99 6.19 -16.81 -2.60
N GLY A 100 6.33 -15.56 -2.13
CA GLY A 100 7.12 -14.54 -2.84
C GLY A 100 6.45 -13.93 -4.06
N SER A 101 5.12 -13.87 -4.11
CA SER A 101 4.38 -13.25 -5.24
C SER A 101 4.61 -11.74 -5.33
N SER A 102 4.97 -11.08 -4.23
CA SER A 102 5.28 -9.65 -4.17
C SER A 102 6.79 -9.39 -4.36
N ARG A 103 7.15 -8.49 -5.28
CA ARG A 103 8.52 -7.99 -5.46
C ARG A 103 8.75 -6.59 -4.87
N VAL A 104 7.73 -6.04 -4.22
CA VAL A 104 7.77 -4.74 -3.54
C VAL A 104 7.37 -4.87 -2.08
N ALA A 105 8.06 -4.14 -1.19
CA ALA A 105 7.65 -3.96 0.19
C ALA A 105 7.40 -2.47 0.53
N ILE A 106 6.40 -2.21 1.35
CA ILE A 106 6.20 -0.94 2.04
C ILE A 106 6.48 -1.19 3.52
N LEU A 107 7.33 -0.38 4.12
CA LEU A 107 7.71 -0.54 5.51
C LEU A 107 6.69 0.13 6.44
N LEU A 108 6.33 -0.58 7.51
CA LEU A 108 5.49 -0.11 8.59
C LEU A 108 6.15 -0.47 9.91
N ASP A 109 6.34 0.50 10.78
CA ASP A 109 6.85 0.27 12.12
C ASP A 109 5.91 0.87 13.19
N TRP A 110 5.64 0.10 14.25
CA TRP A 110 4.72 0.51 15.30
C TRP A 110 5.32 1.58 16.22
N GLU A 111 6.61 1.48 16.55
CA GLU A 111 7.28 2.44 17.43
C GLU A 111 7.44 3.77 16.71
N ASN A 112 7.78 3.73 15.42
CA ASN A 112 7.74 4.89 14.54
C ASN A 112 6.34 5.51 14.48
N TRP A 113 5.28 4.70 14.34
CA TRP A 113 3.92 5.21 14.32
C TRP A 113 3.58 5.95 15.62
N TRP A 114 3.92 5.38 16.78
CA TRP A 114 3.72 6.05 18.07
C TRP A 114 4.49 7.36 18.17
N ALA A 115 5.74 7.38 17.70
CA ALA A 115 6.60 8.54 17.81
C ALA A 115 6.20 9.64 16.83
N ILE A 116 5.97 9.32 15.54
CA ILE A 116 5.73 10.29 14.48
C ILE A 116 4.40 11.06 14.64
N GLU A 117 3.39 10.45 15.25
CA GLU A 117 2.08 11.08 15.49
C GLU A 117 2.03 11.92 16.77
N ASN A 118 3.16 12.10 17.45
CA ASN A 118 3.25 13.02 18.58
C ASN A 118 2.95 14.47 18.12
N PRO A 119 2.10 15.23 18.84
CA PRO A 119 1.74 16.60 18.46
C PRO A 119 2.91 17.60 18.38
N ASP A 120 4.04 17.33 19.03
CA ASP A 120 5.16 18.28 19.14
C ASP A 120 6.14 18.23 17.95
N HIS A 121 5.61 18.01 16.74
CA HIS A 121 6.36 17.99 15.48
C HIS A 121 6.20 19.28 14.65
N PRO A 122 7.09 19.51 13.66
CA PRO A 122 6.97 20.68 12.78
C PRO A 122 5.62 20.78 12.06
N THR A 123 4.97 19.64 11.84
CA THR A 123 3.62 19.52 11.30
C THR A 123 2.98 18.24 11.81
N SER A 124 1.64 18.19 11.81
CA SER A 124 0.91 16.96 12.11
C SER A 124 0.93 16.04 10.90
N LEU A 125 1.29 14.77 11.13
CA LEU A 125 1.39 13.72 10.13
C LEU A 125 0.50 12.56 10.58
N ASP A 126 -0.52 12.22 9.80
CA ASP A 126 -1.26 10.97 9.98
C ASP A 126 -0.48 9.86 9.27
N TYR A 127 0.27 9.07 10.03
CA TYR A 127 1.23 8.11 9.48
C TYR A 127 0.56 7.05 8.64
N LEU A 128 -0.58 6.53 9.10
CA LEU A 128 -1.33 5.52 8.37
C LEU A 128 -1.90 6.07 7.07
N SER A 129 -2.41 7.31 7.06
CA SER A 129 -2.89 7.95 5.84
C SER A 129 -1.76 8.18 4.84
N LEU A 130 -0.57 8.60 5.30
CA LEU A 130 0.61 8.77 4.44
C LEU A 130 1.11 7.45 3.86
N LEU A 131 1.23 6.41 4.69
CA LEU A 131 1.58 5.06 4.24
C LEU A 131 0.55 4.52 3.24
N ARG A 132 -0.73 4.76 3.50
CA ARG A 132 -1.82 4.37 2.61
C ARG A 132 -1.73 5.07 1.25
N GLY A 133 -1.28 6.33 1.18
CA GLY A 133 -1.03 7.02 -0.09
C GLY A 133 -0.04 6.27 -0.99
N TRP A 134 1.04 5.74 -0.42
CA TRP A 134 2.01 4.90 -1.14
C TRP A 134 1.42 3.56 -1.56
N TYR A 135 0.63 2.92 -0.68
CA TYR A 135 -0.09 1.69 -1.03
C TYR A 135 -1.08 1.91 -2.18
N ASP A 136 -1.88 2.98 -2.12
CA ASP A 136 -2.88 3.33 -3.12
C ASP A 136 -2.20 3.62 -4.48
N ALA A 137 -1.03 4.29 -4.48
CA ALA A 137 -0.24 4.50 -5.69
C ALA A 137 0.29 3.18 -6.28
N ALA A 138 0.85 2.28 -5.47
CA ALA A 138 1.30 0.96 -5.94
C ALA A 138 0.13 0.11 -6.47
N HIS A 139 -1.02 0.16 -5.79
CA HIS A 139 -2.24 -0.52 -6.18
C HIS A 139 -2.77 -0.01 -7.52
N ARG A 140 -2.76 1.31 -7.76
CA ARG A 140 -3.11 1.94 -9.05
C ARG A 140 -2.13 1.61 -10.18
N LEU A 141 -0.91 1.20 -9.83
CA LEU A 141 0.08 0.65 -10.77
C LEU A 141 -0.08 -0.87 -10.96
N HIS A 142 -1.09 -1.48 -10.35
CA HIS A 142 -1.35 -2.94 -10.37
C HIS A 142 -0.15 -3.77 -9.86
N VAL A 143 0.66 -3.19 -8.97
CA VAL A 143 1.82 -3.86 -8.36
C VAL A 143 1.42 -4.43 -7.01
N GLN A 144 1.71 -5.71 -6.80
CA GLN A 144 1.47 -6.36 -5.52
C GLN A 144 2.57 -6.03 -4.52
N VAL A 145 2.17 -5.63 -3.32
CA VAL A 145 3.06 -5.22 -2.23
C VAL A 145 2.87 -6.08 -1.00
N ASP A 146 3.96 -6.27 -0.26
CA ASP A 146 3.93 -6.71 1.14
C ASP A 146 4.13 -5.52 2.08
N ILE A 147 3.56 -5.59 3.29
CA ILE A 147 3.79 -4.59 4.34
C ILE A 147 4.66 -5.24 5.42
N LEU A 148 5.85 -4.69 5.68
CA LEU A 148 6.86 -5.34 6.55
C LEU A 148 7.41 -4.38 7.61
N PRO A 149 7.86 -4.89 8.77
CA PRO A 149 8.72 -4.09 9.64
C PRO A 149 10.07 -3.81 8.95
N PRO A 150 10.75 -2.70 9.28
CA PRO A 150 12.01 -2.31 8.65
C PRO A 150 13.18 -3.25 8.97
N THR A 151 13.00 -4.18 9.91
CA THR A 151 13.95 -5.23 10.29
C THR A 151 13.68 -6.58 9.61
N ALA A 152 12.65 -6.68 8.76
CA ALA A 152 12.33 -7.90 8.03
C ALA A 152 13.41 -8.26 6.99
N ASP A 153 13.42 -9.53 6.56
CA ASP A 153 14.23 -9.97 5.43
C ASP A 153 13.75 -9.30 4.12
N LEU A 154 14.63 -8.48 3.53
CA LEU A 154 14.35 -7.71 2.31
C LEU A 154 14.91 -8.37 1.03
N THR A 155 15.62 -9.50 1.14
CA THR A 155 16.42 -10.08 0.04
C THR A 155 15.63 -10.43 -1.22
N ARG A 156 14.33 -10.74 -1.11
CA ARG A 156 13.48 -11.09 -2.26
C ARG A 156 12.93 -9.89 -3.03
N TYR A 157 12.95 -8.70 -2.44
CA TYR A 157 12.30 -7.52 -3.02
C TYR A 157 13.22 -6.84 -4.02
N GLY A 158 12.64 -6.37 -5.14
CA GLY A 158 13.35 -5.49 -6.06
C GLY A 158 13.29 -4.03 -5.59
N ALA A 159 12.17 -3.64 -4.98
CA ALA A 159 11.98 -2.30 -4.44
C ALA A 159 11.39 -2.29 -3.02
N VAL A 160 11.86 -1.35 -2.20
CA VAL A 160 11.38 -1.12 -0.83
C VAL A 160 11.04 0.36 -0.67
N ILE A 161 9.88 0.65 -0.09
CA ILE A 161 9.45 2.00 0.25
C ILE A 161 9.49 2.13 1.77
N ALA A 162 10.24 3.12 2.26
CA ALA A 162 10.38 3.51 3.65
C ALA A 162 9.66 4.86 3.88
N PRO A 163 8.32 4.85 4.04
CA PRO A 163 7.56 6.08 4.21
C PRO A 163 7.77 6.62 5.63
N HIS A 164 8.28 7.84 5.74
CA HIS A 164 8.32 8.64 6.97
C HIS A 164 8.82 7.84 8.18
N LEU A 165 9.97 7.17 8.04
CA LEU A 165 10.61 6.41 9.12
C LEU A 165 11.38 7.36 10.05
N TYR A 166 10.64 8.26 10.70
CA TYR A 166 11.11 9.27 11.64
C TYR A 166 12.01 8.66 12.73
N LEU A 167 11.51 7.63 13.40
CA LEU A 167 12.25 6.79 14.34
C LEU A 167 12.91 5.66 13.56
N LEU A 168 14.23 5.61 13.60
CA LEU A 168 15.01 4.58 12.90
C LEU A 168 16.05 3.96 13.84
N THR A 169 15.83 2.69 14.18
CA THR A 169 16.77 1.91 14.99
C THR A 169 18.04 1.58 14.19
N ASP A 170 19.15 1.33 14.89
CA ASP A 170 20.43 0.96 14.25
C ASP A 170 20.29 -0.32 13.41
N GLN A 171 19.47 -1.27 13.88
CA GLN A 171 19.18 -2.50 13.16
C GLN A 171 18.40 -2.24 11.86
N ALA A 172 17.38 -1.40 11.91
CA ALA A 172 16.59 -1.01 10.74
C ALA A 172 17.44 -0.26 9.72
N ALA A 173 18.26 0.70 10.17
CA ALA A 173 19.18 1.42 9.30
C ALA A 173 20.17 0.46 8.59
N GLY A 174 20.82 -0.43 9.35
CA GLY A 174 21.73 -1.44 8.81
C GLY A 174 21.05 -2.35 7.77
N ASN A 175 19.80 -2.74 8.01
CA ASN A 175 19.04 -3.57 7.07
C ASN A 175 18.75 -2.84 5.74
N LEU A 176 18.36 -1.56 5.81
CA LEU A 176 18.11 -0.74 4.61
C LEU A 176 19.38 -0.50 3.78
N ILE A 177 20.51 -0.29 4.45
CA ILE A 177 21.82 -0.15 3.80
C ILE A 177 22.18 -1.45 3.08
N ALA A 178 22.14 -2.58 3.80
CA ALA A 178 22.46 -3.89 3.24
C ALA A 178 21.56 -4.25 2.05
N PHE A 179 20.28 -3.88 2.09
CA PHE A 179 19.35 -4.09 0.99
C PHE A 179 19.81 -3.39 -0.30
N VAL A 180 20.24 -2.12 -0.22
CA VAL A 180 20.72 -1.39 -1.40
C VAL A 180 22.08 -1.91 -1.86
N GLU A 181 23.01 -2.21 -0.94
CA GLU A 181 24.31 -2.82 -1.27
C GLU A 181 24.17 -4.15 -2.04
N GLN A 182 23.09 -4.90 -1.77
CA GLN A 182 22.75 -6.15 -2.45
C GLN A 182 22.03 -5.96 -3.81
N GLY A 183 21.82 -4.72 -4.25
CA GLY A 183 21.18 -4.40 -5.53
C GLY A 183 19.72 -3.95 -5.42
N GLY A 184 19.21 -3.73 -4.22
CA GLY A 184 17.84 -3.26 -3.99
C GLY A 184 17.63 -1.79 -4.36
N HIS A 185 16.38 -1.44 -4.69
CA HIS A 185 15.97 -0.06 -4.94
C HIS A 185 15.13 0.46 -3.76
N LEU A 186 15.70 1.38 -2.98
CA LEU A 186 15.08 1.93 -1.77
C LEU A 186 14.52 3.33 -2.04
N LEU A 187 13.28 3.60 -1.68
CA LEU A 187 12.72 4.94 -1.58
C LEU A 187 12.59 5.33 -0.10
N VAL A 188 13.30 6.36 0.33
CA VAL A 188 13.14 7.00 1.63
C VAL A 188 12.42 8.34 1.43
N THR A 189 11.39 8.61 2.22
CA THR A 189 10.62 9.86 2.13
C THR A 189 11.01 10.83 3.24
N ALA A 190 10.54 12.07 3.13
CA ALA A 190 10.78 13.15 4.09
C ALA A 190 10.51 12.71 5.53
N PHE A 191 11.17 13.36 6.48
CA PHE A 191 11.02 13.09 7.90
C PHE A 191 11.40 11.66 8.29
N SER A 192 12.47 11.14 7.70
CA SER A 192 13.04 9.83 8.01
C SER A 192 14.44 9.96 8.63
N ASP A 193 14.81 8.99 9.48
CA ASP A 193 16.11 8.95 10.18
C ASP A 193 16.39 10.23 10.99
N VAL A 194 15.42 10.62 11.81
CA VAL A 194 15.45 11.83 12.63
C VAL A 194 15.89 11.53 14.06
N VAL A 195 15.35 10.44 14.64
CA VAL A 195 15.60 10.02 16.02
C VAL A 195 15.98 8.54 16.14
N ASP A 196 16.58 8.20 17.28
CA ASP A 196 16.85 6.82 17.69
C ASP A 196 15.60 6.14 18.30
N ASP A 197 15.78 4.89 18.75
CA ASP A 197 14.75 4.04 19.38
C ASP A 197 14.18 4.61 20.69
N SER A 198 14.81 5.64 21.24
CA SER A 198 14.40 6.33 22.46
C SER A 198 13.81 7.71 22.18
N ASP A 199 13.46 8.01 20.94
CA ASP A 199 12.96 9.31 20.46
C ASP A 199 13.95 10.46 20.74
N ARG A 200 15.25 10.19 20.59
CA ARG A 200 16.32 11.18 20.79
C ARG A 200 16.99 11.54 19.48
N PHE A 201 17.24 12.83 19.29
CA PHE A 201 18.08 13.29 18.20
C PHE A 201 19.48 12.68 18.30
N ARG A 202 19.96 12.17 17.18
CA ARG A 202 21.32 11.64 17.06
C ARG A 202 22.33 12.79 16.94
N PRO A 203 23.55 12.64 17.49
CA PRO A 203 24.62 13.59 17.22
C PRO A 203 24.93 13.70 15.72
N GLY A 204 25.16 14.91 15.21
CA GLY A 204 25.51 15.15 13.80
C GLY A 204 24.35 15.56 12.88
N GLY A 205 23.17 15.80 13.45
CA GLY A 205 21.99 16.35 12.76
C GLY A 205 21.00 15.26 12.34
N PHE A 206 20.21 15.55 11.30
CA PHE A 206 19.19 14.65 10.76
C PHE A 206 19.75 13.76 9.64
N GLY A 207 19.10 12.62 9.40
CA GLY A 207 19.45 11.67 8.33
C GLY A 207 20.85 11.09 8.49
N THR A 208 21.33 10.90 9.73
CA THR A 208 22.74 10.57 10.00
C THR A 208 23.09 9.14 9.63
N GLN A 209 22.22 8.18 9.89
CA GLN A 209 22.47 6.77 9.63
C GLN A 209 22.43 6.47 8.13
N LEU A 210 21.48 7.06 7.41
CA LEU A 210 21.27 6.84 5.98
C LEU A 210 22.01 7.86 5.09
N ARG A 211 22.77 8.80 5.67
CA ARG A 211 23.46 9.88 4.92
C ARG A 211 24.31 9.38 3.77
N HIS A 212 25.16 8.40 4.03
CA HIS A 212 26.08 7.83 3.02
C HIS A 212 25.32 7.11 1.92
N LEU A 213 24.18 6.50 2.27
CA LEU A 213 23.32 5.78 1.34
C LEU A 213 22.54 6.74 0.43
N LEU A 214 22.00 7.82 0.99
CA LEU A 214 21.12 8.77 0.28
C LEU A 214 21.89 9.91 -0.40
N GLY A 215 23.09 10.24 0.07
CA GLY A 215 23.92 11.31 -0.50
C GLY A 215 23.35 12.71 -0.28
N VAL A 216 22.49 12.92 0.72
CA VAL A 216 21.87 14.20 1.06
C VAL A 216 22.01 14.53 2.55
N VAL A 217 21.98 15.81 2.88
CA VAL A 217 21.95 16.31 4.25
C VAL A 217 20.72 17.20 4.41
N VAL A 218 19.89 16.89 5.40
CA VAL A 218 18.72 17.68 5.79
C VAL A 218 19.13 18.68 6.87
N GLU A 219 18.80 19.95 6.66
CA GLU A 219 19.11 21.07 7.54
C GLU A 219 17.88 21.48 8.39
N ASP A 220 16.70 21.41 7.79
CA ASP A 220 15.41 21.79 8.38
C ASP A 220 14.29 21.04 7.64
N PHE A 221 13.16 20.82 8.30
CA PHE A 221 12.04 20.04 7.77
C PHE A 221 11.10 20.85 6.87
N GLY A 222 11.17 22.19 6.93
CA GLY A 222 10.43 23.06 6.04
C GLY A 222 8.91 22.85 6.08
N ALA A 223 8.34 22.81 7.28
CA ALA A 223 6.90 22.58 7.48
C ALA A 223 6.05 23.55 6.64
N LEU A 224 5.11 22.97 5.89
CA LEU A 224 4.12 23.70 5.12
C LEU A 224 2.88 23.94 5.97
N VAL A 225 2.20 25.05 5.70
CA VAL A 225 0.94 25.38 6.36
C VAL A 225 -0.09 24.33 5.97
N ALA A 226 -0.77 23.75 6.97
CA ALA A 226 -1.80 22.74 6.74
C ALA A 226 -2.87 23.28 5.77
N PRO A 227 -3.40 22.46 4.83
CA PRO A 227 -4.32 22.93 3.79
C PRO A 227 -5.59 23.62 4.30
N ASP A 228 -6.03 23.29 5.52
CA ASP A 228 -7.20 23.84 6.18
C ASP A 228 -6.89 25.04 7.10
N SER A 229 -5.61 25.37 7.27
CA SER A 229 -5.15 26.47 8.12
C SER A 229 -5.18 27.81 7.37
N GLN A 230 -5.61 28.86 8.08
CA GLN A 230 -5.56 30.26 7.62
C GLN A 230 -4.24 30.95 8.03
N GLY A 231 -3.27 30.20 8.55
CA GLY A 231 -1.98 30.73 8.97
C GLY A 231 -1.15 31.26 7.80
N PRO A 232 -0.22 32.20 8.05
CA PRO A 232 0.69 32.69 7.02
C PRO A 232 1.71 31.61 6.65
N GLY A 233 2.01 31.45 5.37
CA GLY A 233 3.06 30.55 4.88
C GLY A 233 2.69 29.83 3.59
N GLN A 234 3.61 29.00 3.11
CA GLN A 234 3.42 28.19 1.91
C GLN A 234 2.62 26.93 2.27
N GLN A 235 1.52 26.66 1.55
CA GLN A 235 0.69 25.47 1.77
C GLN A 235 1.09 24.27 0.89
N GLN A 236 1.73 24.55 -0.25
CA GLN A 236 2.13 23.53 -1.22
C GLN A 236 3.51 23.80 -1.78
N ALA A 237 4.31 22.76 -1.94
CA ALA A 237 5.62 22.81 -2.58
C ALA A 237 5.56 22.16 -3.97
N ARG A 238 5.70 22.96 -5.02
CA ARG A 238 5.69 22.43 -6.38
C ARG A 238 7.03 21.74 -6.68
N VAL A 239 6.99 20.55 -7.24
CA VAL A 239 8.18 19.78 -7.63
C VAL A 239 8.21 19.63 -9.15
N THR A 240 9.36 19.95 -9.77
CA THR A 240 9.55 19.80 -11.22
C THR A 240 10.96 19.31 -11.56
N GLY A 241 11.09 18.50 -12.61
CA GLY A 241 12.39 18.10 -13.18
C GLY A 241 12.37 16.69 -13.76
N ARG A 242 13.14 16.45 -14.84
CA ARG A 242 13.31 15.14 -15.51
C ARG A 242 12.03 14.32 -15.73
N GLY A 243 10.94 14.99 -16.11
CA GLY A 243 9.64 14.35 -16.35
C GLY A 243 8.74 14.22 -15.12
N PHE A 244 9.21 14.64 -13.94
CA PHE A 244 8.39 14.80 -12.75
C PHE A 244 7.73 16.17 -12.71
N GLY A 245 6.47 16.19 -12.28
CA GLY A 245 5.69 17.40 -12.05
C GLY A 245 4.51 17.11 -11.13
N PHE A 246 4.58 17.54 -9.88
CA PHE A 246 3.53 17.29 -8.88
C PHE A 246 3.55 18.33 -7.75
N ALA A 247 2.50 18.35 -6.91
CA ALA A 247 2.47 19.15 -5.70
C ALA A 247 2.87 18.31 -4.48
N GLY A 248 3.59 18.95 -3.57
CA GLY A 248 3.94 18.44 -2.25
C GLY A 248 3.18 19.17 -1.14
N SER A 249 2.93 18.50 -0.03
CA SER A 249 2.26 19.01 1.17
C SER A 249 3.03 18.62 2.45
N HIS A 250 2.57 19.13 3.60
CA HIS A 250 3.13 18.94 4.95
C HIS A 250 4.57 19.43 5.19
N LEU A 251 5.50 19.05 4.33
CA LEU A 251 6.93 19.27 4.44
C LEU A 251 7.51 19.64 3.08
N ALA A 252 8.49 20.52 3.07
CA ALA A 252 9.35 20.80 1.93
C ALA A 252 10.77 20.97 2.46
N GLU A 253 11.42 19.84 2.72
CA GLU A 253 12.65 19.82 3.52
C GLU A 253 13.78 20.60 2.85
N GLU A 254 14.57 21.23 3.71
CA GLU A 254 15.78 21.93 3.36
C GLU A 254 16.93 20.93 3.28
N ALA A 255 17.12 20.36 2.09
CA ALA A 255 18.23 19.47 1.84
C ALA A 255 19.28 20.11 0.92
N HIS A 256 20.52 19.67 1.06
CA HIS A 256 21.56 19.85 0.05
C HIS A 256 22.18 18.49 -0.31
N VAL A 257 22.66 18.40 -1.55
CA VAL A 257 23.30 17.19 -2.07
C VAL A 257 24.77 17.15 -1.68
N VAL A 258 25.22 16.00 -1.21
CA VAL A 258 26.64 15.68 -1.00
C VAL A 258 27.15 14.75 -2.11
N ASP A 259 26.41 13.67 -2.39
CA ASP A 259 26.81 12.61 -3.34
C ASP A 259 25.56 11.93 -3.93
N ALA A 260 24.69 12.70 -4.56
CA ALA A 260 23.48 12.20 -5.19
C ALA A 260 23.18 12.96 -6.49
N GLU A 261 22.45 12.31 -7.38
CA GLU A 261 21.89 12.96 -8.57
C GLU A 261 20.55 13.61 -8.24
N VAL A 262 20.39 14.90 -8.59
CA VAL A 262 19.11 15.59 -8.47
C VAL A 262 18.21 15.23 -9.65
N MET A 263 17.07 14.61 -9.35
CA MET A 263 16.06 14.21 -10.33
C MET A 263 15.00 15.29 -10.53
N ALA A 264 14.57 15.92 -9.42
CA ALA A 264 13.63 17.03 -9.44
C ALA A 264 13.95 18.03 -8.32
N THR A 265 13.57 19.28 -8.52
CA THR A 265 13.77 20.40 -7.59
C THR A 265 12.45 21.04 -7.20
N PHE A 266 12.43 21.74 -6.08
CA PHE A 266 11.31 22.60 -5.73
C PHE A 266 11.26 23.84 -6.63
N GLU A 267 10.06 24.23 -7.05
CA GLU A 267 9.80 25.41 -7.86
C GLU A 267 9.07 26.48 -7.02
N GLY A 268 9.76 27.59 -6.80
CA GLY A 268 9.19 28.82 -6.22
C GLY A 268 9.32 28.89 -4.70
N ALA A 269 8.94 30.04 -4.15
CA ALA A 269 8.98 30.35 -2.72
C ALA A 269 10.36 30.07 -2.07
N ARG A 270 10.37 29.60 -0.83
CA ARG A 270 11.56 29.45 0.02
C ARG A 270 12.55 28.40 -0.49
N GLN A 271 12.03 27.32 -1.07
CA GLN A 271 12.81 26.15 -1.48
C GLN A 271 13.24 26.18 -2.95
N HIS A 272 12.99 27.27 -3.69
CA HIS A 272 13.24 27.33 -5.13
C HIS A 272 14.66 26.85 -5.52
N GLY A 273 14.72 25.87 -6.41
CA GLY A 273 15.97 25.28 -6.92
C GLY A 273 16.64 24.25 -6.00
N ARG A 274 16.12 24.04 -4.78
CA ARG A 274 16.63 23.01 -3.87
C ARG A 274 16.18 21.61 -4.30
N PRO A 275 16.98 20.56 -3.99
CA PRO A 275 16.63 19.18 -4.34
C PRO A 275 15.30 18.76 -3.67
N ALA A 276 14.39 18.20 -4.47
CA ALA A 276 13.12 17.65 -3.99
C ALA A 276 13.09 16.12 -4.12
N LEU A 277 13.62 15.59 -5.23
CA LEU A 277 13.80 14.15 -5.44
C LEU A 277 15.24 13.91 -5.89
N THR A 278 15.95 13.02 -5.21
CA THR A 278 17.32 12.64 -5.52
C THR A 278 17.49 11.14 -5.61
N VAL A 279 18.57 10.71 -6.26
CA VAL A 279 18.97 9.30 -6.30
C VAL A 279 20.48 9.17 -6.16
N ARG A 280 20.94 8.26 -5.29
CA ARG A 280 22.32 7.79 -5.24
C ARG A 280 22.35 6.33 -5.67
N ARG A 281 23.30 5.97 -6.53
CA ARG A 281 23.44 4.60 -7.04
C ARG A 281 24.69 3.95 -6.45
N GLU A 282 24.57 2.68 -6.09
CA GLU A 282 25.64 1.89 -5.52
C GLU A 282 25.62 0.48 -6.08
N GLY A 283 26.61 0.16 -6.93
CA GLY A 283 26.62 -1.10 -7.68
C GLY A 283 25.37 -1.25 -8.53
N ALA A 284 24.59 -2.31 -8.27
CA ALA A 284 23.30 -2.55 -8.92
C ALA A 284 22.11 -1.88 -8.21
N GLY A 285 22.31 -1.36 -6.99
CA GLY A 285 21.26 -0.79 -6.16
C GLY A 285 21.12 0.73 -6.33
N ALA A 286 20.02 1.26 -5.82
CA ALA A 286 19.75 2.69 -5.83
C ALA A 286 18.96 3.12 -4.59
N ALA A 287 19.33 4.25 -3.99
CA ALA A 287 18.62 4.88 -2.90
C ALA A 287 18.06 6.23 -3.36
N TYR A 288 16.75 6.38 -3.26
CA TYR A 288 16.00 7.58 -3.62
C TYR A 288 15.59 8.32 -2.36
N TYR A 289 15.67 9.66 -2.40
CA TYR A 289 15.18 10.51 -1.31
C TYR A 289 14.15 11.52 -1.84
N LEU A 290 12.95 11.52 -1.26
CA LEU A 290 11.88 12.48 -1.57
C LEU A 290 11.66 13.44 -0.38
N ALA A 291 12.01 14.70 -0.54
CA ALA A 291 12.01 15.74 0.49
C ALA A 291 10.63 16.41 0.76
N THR A 292 9.53 15.76 0.37
CA THR A 292 8.15 16.27 0.58
C THR A 292 7.14 15.12 0.65
N VAL A 293 5.89 15.40 1.07
CA VAL A 293 4.77 14.47 0.91
C VAL A 293 4.12 14.74 -0.45
N PRO A 294 4.20 13.83 -1.43
CA PRO A 294 3.61 14.07 -2.75
C PRO A 294 2.09 13.90 -2.72
N ASP A 295 1.40 14.57 -3.65
CA ASP A 295 0.02 14.24 -4.00
C ASP A 295 -0.10 12.85 -4.68
N ASP A 296 -1.34 12.42 -4.96
CA ASP A 296 -1.63 11.11 -5.55
C ASP A 296 -0.91 10.87 -6.90
N ASP A 297 -0.77 11.92 -7.71
CA ASP A 297 -0.10 11.83 -8.99
C ASP A 297 1.42 11.78 -8.83
N GLY A 298 1.98 12.56 -7.91
CA GLY A 298 3.39 12.53 -7.53
C GLY A 298 3.80 11.17 -6.99
N ALA A 299 3.01 10.58 -6.08
CA ALA A 299 3.25 9.24 -5.57
C ALA A 299 3.27 8.19 -6.70
N ARG A 300 2.32 8.29 -7.65
CA ARG A 300 2.27 7.41 -8.84
C ARG A 300 3.47 7.61 -9.76
N GLN A 301 3.90 8.84 -10.02
CA GLN A 301 5.07 9.14 -10.86
C GLN A 301 6.35 8.59 -10.22
N VAL A 302 6.55 8.83 -8.91
CA VAL A 302 7.73 8.37 -8.15
C VAL A 302 7.79 6.85 -8.11
N LEU A 303 6.69 6.17 -7.76
CA LEU A 303 6.66 4.71 -7.75
C LEU A 303 6.79 4.10 -9.14
N GLY A 304 6.19 4.71 -10.17
CA GLY A 304 6.37 4.26 -11.55
C GLY A 304 7.85 4.29 -11.98
N HIS A 305 8.57 5.35 -11.61
CA HIS A 305 10.02 5.43 -11.83
C HIS A 305 10.79 4.37 -11.04
N LEU A 306 10.51 4.25 -9.74
CA LEU A 306 11.17 3.29 -8.84
C LEU A 306 11.00 1.86 -9.34
N PHE A 307 9.77 1.47 -9.69
CA PHE A 307 9.44 0.13 -10.15
C PHE A 307 10.06 -0.17 -11.51
N GLY A 308 10.02 0.78 -12.46
CA GLY A 308 10.71 0.64 -13.74
C GLY A 308 12.22 0.46 -13.58
N ALA A 309 12.86 1.21 -12.68
CA ALA A 309 14.28 1.06 -12.39
C ALA A 309 14.61 -0.30 -11.73
N ALA A 310 13.71 -0.80 -10.88
CA ALA A 310 13.86 -2.08 -10.18
C ALA A 310 13.43 -3.31 -11.01
N GLY A 311 12.94 -3.12 -12.24
CA GLY A 311 12.39 -4.20 -13.06
C GLY A 311 11.15 -4.86 -12.45
N VAL A 312 10.37 -4.10 -11.68
CA VAL A 312 9.11 -4.56 -11.09
C VAL A 312 7.97 -4.31 -12.07
N GLU A 313 7.28 -5.38 -12.43
CA GLU A 313 6.14 -5.37 -13.33
C GLU A 313 4.80 -5.45 -12.58
N PRO A 314 3.70 -4.94 -13.15
CA PRO A 314 2.36 -5.18 -12.63
C PRO A 314 2.01 -6.67 -12.64
N VAL A 315 1.11 -7.09 -11.75
CA VAL A 315 0.62 -8.48 -11.68
C VAL A 315 0.01 -8.93 -13.01
N LEU A 316 -0.70 -8.01 -13.66
CA LEU A 316 -1.25 -8.14 -15.01
C LEU A 316 -1.23 -6.75 -15.67
N SER A 317 -0.60 -6.66 -16.84
CA SER A 317 -0.43 -5.40 -17.57
C SER A 317 -1.70 -4.93 -18.26
N GLY A 318 -1.89 -3.62 -18.38
CA GLY A 318 -2.97 -3.03 -19.18
C GLY A 318 -4.36 -3.14 -18.57
N LEU A 319 -4.45 -3.33 -17.26
CA LEU A 319 -5.71 -3.38 -16.54
C LEU A 319 -6.40 -2.01 -16.48
N PRO A 320 -7.75 -1.97 -16.54
CA PRO A 320 -8.50 -0.76 -16.22
C PRO A 320 -8.31 -0.34 -14.76
N PRO A 321 -8.45 0.96 -14.41
CA PRO A 321 -8.16 1.46 -13.06
C PRO A 321 -8.94 0.79 -11.91
N MET A 322 -10.16 0.31 -12.19
CA MET A 322 -11.03 -0.32 -11.20
C MET A 322 -10.93 -1.84 -11.20
N VAL A 323 -10.03 -2.42 -12.00
CA VAL A 323 -9.79 -3.87 -12.02
C VAL A 323 -8.52 -4.18 -11.26
N GLU A 324 -8.67 -5.04 -10.27
CA GLU A 324 -7.57 -5.49 -9.43
C GLU A 324 -7.09 -6.87 -9.90
N ALA A 325 -5.77 -7.09 -9.89
CA ALA A 325 -5.17 -8.41 -10.05
C ALA A 325 -4.28 -8.75 -8.85
N ILE A 326 -4.41 -9.98 -8.36
CA ILE A 326 -3.71 -10.50 -7.19
C ILE A 326 -3.10 -11.84 -7.57
N ARG A 327 -1.82 -12.03 -7.27
CA ARG A 327 -1.11 -13.28 -7.52
C ARG A 327 -0.78 -14.00 -6.20
N ARG A 328 -1.10 -15.28 -6.17
CA ARG A 328 -0.79 -16.24 -5.10
C ARG A 328 -0.23 -17.50 -5.74
N GLY A 329 1.09 -17.57 -5.90
CA GLY A 329 1.72 -18.63 -6.69
C GLY A 329 1.19 -18.64 -8.14
N ARG A 330 0.67 -19.79 -8.60
CA ARG A 330 0.03 -19.91 -9.93
C ARG A 330 -1.40 -19.36 -9.99
N LEU A 331 -2.01 -19.01 -8.87
CA LEU A 331 -3.36 -18.44 -8.84
C LEU A 331 -3.29 -16.95 -9.16
N LEU A 332 -4.00 -16.55 -10.21
CA LEU A 332 -4.30 -15.17 -10.56
C LEU A 332 -5.78 -14.92 -10.24
N THR A 333 -6.05 -14.03 -9.30
CA THR A 333 -7.39 -13.53 -9.03
C THR A 333 -7.55 -12.16 -9.64
N VAL A 334 -8.57 -11.99 -10.48
CA VAL A 334 -8.96 -10.68 -11.04
C VAL A 334 -10.33 -10.27 -10.52
N ILE A 335 -10.48 -9.02 -10.10
CA ILE A 335 -11.72 -8.51 -9.49
C ILE A 335 -12.09 -7.18 -10.13
N ASN A 336 -13.33 -7.05 -10.60
CA ASN A 336 -13.85 -5.81 -11.13
C ASN A 336 -14.56 -5.01 -10.03
N HIS A 337 -13.91 -3.98 -9.49
CA HIS A 337 -14.51 -3.05 -8.52
C HIS A 337 -15.25 -1.88 -9.18
N GLY A 338 -15.30 -1.86 -10.52
CA GLY A 338 -15.92 -0.81 -11.32
C GLY A 338 -17.42 -0.98 -11.52
N ALA A 339 -18.03 -0.01 -12.18
CA ALA A 339 -19.46 0.00 -12.49
C ALA A 339 -19.80 -0.54 -13.90
N GLU A 340 -18.79 -0.83 -14.72
CA GLU A 340 -18.94 -1.31 -16.09
C GLU A 340 -18.34 -2.71 -16.23
N ALA A 341 -18.91 -3.51 -17.15
CA ALA A 341 -18.36 -4.82 -17.48
C ALA A 341 -16.98 -4.68 -18.12
N THR A 342 -16.05 -5.59 -17.80
CA THR A 342 -14.70 -5.60 -18.34
C THR A 342 -14.36 -6.95 -18.94
N GLU A 343 -13.75 -6.94 -20.12
CA GLU A 343 -13.17 -8.13 -20.75
C GLU A 343 -11.65 -8.15 -20.55
N LEU A 344 -11.12 -9.27 -20.09
CA LEU A 344 -9.69 -9.47 -19.84
C LEU A 344 -9.20 -10.72 -20.57
N ARG A 345 -8.00 -10.65 -21.14
CA ARG A 345 -7.30 -11.82 -21.66
C ARG A 345 -6.49 -12.46 -20.54
N VAL A 346 -6.99 -13.58 -20.04
CA VAL A 346 -6.33 -14.41 -19.03
C VAL A 346 -6.46 -15.85 -19.48
N ALA A 347 -5.33 -16.52 -19.67
CA ALA A 347 -5.29 -17.91 -20.09
C ALA A 347 -4.92 -18.82 -18.92
N GLY A 348 -5.61 -19.94 -18.78
CA GLY A 348 -5.34 -20.92 -17.73
C GLY A 348 -6.53 -21.83 -17.47
N GLU A 349 -6.61 -22.32 -16.24
CA GLU A 349 -7.71 -23.16 -15.76
C GLU A 349 -8.54 -22.37 -14.73
N ASP A 350 -9.86 -22.34 -14.88
CA ASP A 350 -10.74 -21.78 -13.86
C ASP A 350 -10.63 -22.63 -12.58
N ALA A 351 -10.26 -22.00 -11.47
CA ALA A 351 -10.00 -22.70 -10.22
C ALA A 351 -11.25 -23.35 -9.61
N LEU A 352 -12.45 -22.89 -9.97
CA LEU A 352 -13.72 -23.43 -9.46
C LEU A 352 -14.28 -24.53 -10.35
N THR A 353 -14.14 -24.43 -11.67
CA THR A 353 -14.74 -25.39 -12.61
C THR A 353 -13.76 -26.40 -13.20
N GLY A 354 -12.46 -26.07 -13.24
CA GLY A 354 -11.44 -26.85 -13.94
C GLY A 354 -11.47 -26.67 -15.47
N ASP A 355 -12.32 -25.78 -15.99
CA ASP A 355 -12.40 -25.53 -17.42
C ASP A 355 -11.23 -24.67 -17.90
N THR A 356 -10.78 -24.90 -19.13
CA THR A 356 -9.80 -24.02 -19.78
C THR A 356 -10.45 -22.68 -20.14
N VAL A 357 -9.78 -21.58 -19.78
CA VAL A 357 -10.18 -20.21 -20.11
C VAL A 357 -9.08 -19.54 -20.93
N ASP A 358 -9.46 -18.71 -21.90
CA ASP A 358 -8.56 -17.83 -22.68
C ASP A 358 -8.93 -16.34 -22.56
N GLY A 359 -9.98 -16.05 -21.79
CA GLY A 359 -10.45 -14.73 -21.41
C GLY A 359 -11.58 -14.81 -20.40
N VAL A 360 -11.83 -13.70 -19.71
CA VAL A 360 -12.92 -13.57 -18.74
C VAL A 360 -13.66 -12.25 -18.96
N THR A 361 -14.99 -12.29 -18.79
CA THR A 361 -15.84 -11.10 -18.76
C THR A 361 -16.36 -10.92 -17.35
N LEU A 362 -15.97 -9.83 -16.70
CA LEU A 362 -16.33 -9.52 -15.31
C LEU A 362 -17.39 -8.43 -15.28
N GLN A 363 -18.60 -8.73 -14.79
CA GLN A 363 -19.58 -7.69 -14.46
C GLN A 363 -19.11 -6.87 -13.24
N PRO A 364 -19.80 -5.76 -12.90
CA PRO A 364 -19.52 -5.02 -11.67
C PRO A 364 -19.55 -5.94 -10.43
N PHE A 365 -18.45 -5.95 -9.68
CA PHE A 365 -18.21 -6.84 -8.53
C PHE A 365 -18.16 -8.34 -8.83
N ASP A 366 -17.92 -8.73 -10.08
CA ASP A 366 -17.50 -10.09 -10.42
C ASP A 366 -15.98 -10.26 -10.26
N TYR A 367 -15.56 -11.51 -10.20
CA TYR A 367 -14.17 -11.92 -10.14
C TYR A 367 -13.96 -13.24 -10.88
N ALA A 368 -12.71 -13.53 -11.22
CA ALA A 368 -12.29 -14.84 -11.70
C ALA A 368 -11.05 -15.30 -10.93
N LEU A 369 -10.98 -16.61 -10.67
CA LEU A 369 -9.84 -17.29 -10.09
C LEU A 369 -9.24 -18.18 -11.16
N VAL A 370 -8.13 -17.77 -11.76
CA VAL A 370 -7.51 -18.50 -12.86
C VAL A 370 -6.16 -19.04 -12.42
N LEU A 371 -5.97 -20.34 -12.56
CA LEU A 371 -4.70 -21.00 -12.36
C LEU A 371 -3.90 -20.87 -13.66
N THR A 372 -2.92 -19.98 -13.68
CA THR A 372 -2.09 -19.70 -14.85
C THR A 372 -0.94 -20.69 -14.95
N ASP A 373 -0.59 -21.09 -16.17
CA ASP A 373 0.69 -21.78 -16.41
C ASP A 373 1.85 -20.84 -16.02
N SER A 374 2.89 -21.43 -15.42
CA SER A 374 4.01 -20.71 -14.77
C SER A 374 4.86 -19.89 -15.74
#